data_AF-A0A3B8Y1N1-F1
#
_entry.id   AF-A0A3B8Y1N1-F1
#
_cell.length_a   1.000
_cell.length_b   1.000
_cell.length_c   1.000
_cell.angle_alpha   90.00
_cell.angle_beta   90.00
_cell.angle_gamma   90.00
#
_symmetry.space_group_name_H-M   'P 1'
#
loop_
_entity.id
_entity.type
_entity.pdbx_description
1 polymer ?
#
loop_
_entity_poly.entity_id
_entity_poly.type
_entity_poly.pdbx_seq_one_letter_code
_entity_poly.pdbx_strand_id
1 'polypeptide(L)'
;MVETLSEDLKKCVVKISHEGGKNHDGSGFFVTPRLIVTCAHVCQKAHGKRIFIEIKDTQKCYFVKVKFCSEDEKILDLAVLELEDTRAEFSYVYLDETINIEDQLDTFGYPDNYPTGDVGRFDYVGVDGDNLLKFKGDRVRPGLSGSPLLNLTTNKVCGMVIITLDRNQGLGGRAILTSTIFEHLSEVRSFQQSCYQKVNPFVPLNGKIEDVSLVFGRESIIEDIFDILNVGSGVALIGESGMGKSSLLNVIKYQCESNLNSPRKPIYLDFGNIITGNDFYYGLCSQVGINCDYDNPLKGVPLEEELRRYRLLLLLDGLRRDMVWEGFTNPVRNQLRSLANTGLDAPLRLVIAANRSLDELFADSAGGSPFDNVCLEVEIEPWDETIIRNFISHHLANTRIRFSESDIQEAIEKSQGNPQKLMQFCYKMYRRSR
;
A
#
# COMPACT_ATOMS: atom_id res chain seq x y z
N MET A 1 8.43 -2.90 8.43
CA MET A 1 7.36 -3.82 8.90
C MET A 1 6.56 -4.23 7.66
N VAL A 2 6.77 -5.45 7.16
CA VAL A 2 6.14 -6.00 5.93
C VAL A 2 5.21 -7.18 6.29
N GLU A 3 4.87 -7.34 7.57
CA GLU A 3 4.25 -8.57 8.11
C GLU A 3 2.71 -8.59 8.10
N THR A 4 2.02 -7.52 7.71
CA THR A 4 0.56 -7.40 7.94
C THR A 4 -0.34 -7.96 6.83
N LEU A 5 0.10 -8.04 5.57
CA LEU A 5 -0.77 -8.48 4.46
C LEU A 5 -0.84 -10.01 4.29
N SER A 6 0.27 -10.70 4.57
CA SER A 6 0.36 -12.17 4.47
C SER A 6 -0.57 -12.88 5.45
N GLU A 7 -0.87 -12.28 6.61
CA GLU A 7 -1.75 -12.87 7.62
C GLU A 7 -3.23 -12.88 7.22
N ASP A 8 -3.69 -11.86 6.48
CA ASP A 8 -5.09 -11.82 6.02
C ASP A 8 -5.35 -12.79 4.87
N LEU A 9 -4.36 -12.98 3.99
CA LEU A 9 -4.41 -14.04 2.96
C LEU A 9 -4.53 -15.43 3.59
N LYS A 10 -3.72 -15.73 4.62
CA LYS A 10 -3.71 -17.04 5.32
C LYS A 10 -5.08 -17.43 5.90
N LYS A 11 -5.87 -16.47 6.37
CA LYS A 11 -7.22 -16.72 6.93
C LYS A 11 -8.24 -17.15 5.87
N CYS A 12 -7.98 -16.83 4.60
CA CYS A 12 -8.87 -17.09 3.48
C CYS A 12 -8.52 -18.38 2.72
N VAL A 13 -7.33 -18.94 2.95
CA VAL A 13 -6.83 -20.14 2.27
C VAL A 13 -7.16 -21.37 3.10
N VAL A 14 -7.50 -22.46 2.41
CA VAL A 14 -7.94 -23.71 3.01
C VAL A 14 -7.16 -24.89 2.45
N LYS A 15 -6.96 -25.90 3.29
CA LYS A 15 -6.40 -27.19 2.90
C LYS A 15 -7.55 -28.10 2.49
N ILE A 16 -7.46 -28.71 1.32
CA ILE A 16 -8.51 -29.58 0.76
C ILE A 16 -8.09 -31.03 0.89
N SER A 17 -8.99 -31.86 1.40
CA SER A 17 -8.81 -33.30 1.58
C SER A 17 -10.11 -34.04 1.30
N HIS A 18 -10.05 -35.36 1.13
CA HIS A 18 -11.22 -36.22 0.99
C HIS A 18 -11.27 -37.33 2.03
N GLU A 19 -12.46 -37.87 2.30
CA GLU A 19 -12.67 -38.93 3.28
C GLU A 19 -11.83 -40.19 2.96
N GLY A 20 -11.06 -40.66 3.95
CA GLY A 20 -10.17 -41.81 3.80
C GLY A 20 -8.95 -41.56 2.90
N GLY A 21 -8.68 -40.31 2.52
CA GLY A 21 -7.41 -39.89 1.93
C GLY A 21 -6.29 -39.91 2.97
N LYS A 22 -5.09 -40.35 2.58
CA LYS A 22 -3.92 -40.36 3.48
C LYS A 22 -3.19 -39.02 3.53
N ASN A 23 -3.27 -38.27 2.44
CA ASN A 23 -2.64 -36.97 2.26
C ASN A 23 -3.70 -35.95 1.87
N HIS A 24 -3.39 -34.67 2.02
CA HIS A 24 -4.21 -33.61 1.45
C HIS A 24 -4.09 -33.61 -0.07
N ASP A 25 -5.14 -33.14 -0.73
CA ASP A 25 -5.28 -33.18 -2.17
C ASP A 25 -4.75 -31.91 -2.84
N GLY A 26 -4.84 -30.77 -2.14
CA GLY A 26 -4.37 -29.48 -2.60
C GLY A 26 -4.80 -28.35 -1.69
N SER A 27 -4.76 -27.13 -2.23
CA SER A 27 -5.18 -25.90 -1.57
C SER A 27 -6.43 -25.33 -2.25
N GLY A 28 -7.12 -24.44 -1.57
CA GLY A 28 -8.16 -23.59 -2.15
C GLY A 28 -8.26 -22.30 -1.36
N PHE A 29 -9.12 -21.38 -1.81
CA PHE A 29 -9.35 -20.14 -1.07
C PHE A 29 -10.76 -19.61 -1.25
N PHE A 30 -11.26 -18.93 -0.24
CA PHE A 30 -12.59 -18.33 -0.25
C PHE A 30 -12.62 -17.09 -1.15
N VAL A 31 -13.59 -17.04 -2.07
CA VAL A 31 -13.89 -15.87 -2.94
C VAL A 31 -15.22 -15.21 -2.57
N THR A 32 -16.02 -15.87 -1.75
CA THR A 32 -17.15 -15.32 -0.98
C THR A 32 -17.12 -15.97 0.40
N PRO A 33 -17.98 -15.58 1.36
CA PRO A 33 -18.01 -16.24 2.67
C PRO A 33 -18.25 -17.75 2.64
N ARG A 34 -18.70 -18.32 1.51
CA ARG A 34 -19.10 -19.73 1.38
C ARG A 34 -18.57 -20.46 0.15
N LEU A 35 -18.03 -19.73 -0.84
CA LEU A 35 -17.53 -20.31 -2.09
C LEU A 35 -16.00 -20.32 -2.07
N ILE A 36 -15.44 -21.47 -2.43
CA ILE A 36 -14.01 -21.74 -2.48
C ILE A 36 -13.64 -22.08 -3.91
N VAL A 37 -12.55 -21.49 -4.40
CA VAL A 37 -11.99 -21.81 -5.72
C VAL A 37 -10.76 -22.69 -5.53
N THR A 38 -10.61 -23.72 -6.37
CA THR A 38 -9.49 -24.66 -6.39
C THR A 38 -9.32 -25.26 -7.80
N CYS A 39 -8.34 -26.14 -7.98
CA CYS A 39 -8.13 -26.88 -9.23
C CYS A 39 -9.12 -28.05 -9.38
N ALA A 40 -9.55 -28.34 -10.61
CA ALA A 40 -10.41 -29.48 -10.91
C ALA A 40 -9.74 -30.81 -10.51
N HIS A 41 -8.45 -30.96 -10.81
CA HIS A 41 -7.70 -32.18 -10.48
C HIS A 41 -7.64 -32.44 -8.96
N VAL A 42 -7.72 -31.39 -8.13
CA VAL A 42 -7.75 -31.52 -6.66
C VAL A 42 -9.05 -32.22 -6.24
N CYS A 43 -10.18 -31.83 -6.84
CA CYS A 43 -11.47 -32.46 -6.57
C CYS A 43 -11.56 -33.89 -7.12
N GLN A 44 -10.95 -34.15 -8.28
CA GLN A 44 -10.99 -35.47 -8.92
C GLN A 44 -10.28 -36.56 -8.10
N LYS A 45 -9.25 -36.21 -7.29
CA LYS A 45 -8.57 -37.13 -6.35
C LYS A 45 -9.51 -37.79 -5.34
N ALA A 46 -10.66 -37.17 -5.05
CA ALA A 46 -11.64 -37.71 -4.13
C ALA A 46 -12.31 -38.99 -4.64
N HIS A 47 -12.29 -39.28 -5.95
CA HIS A 47 -12.92 -40.46 -6.57
C HIS A 47 -14.36 -40.72 -6.08
N GLY A 48 -15.17 -39.67 -5.99
CA GLY A 48 -16.57 -39.74 -5.54
C GLY A 48 -16.78 -39.75 -4.03
N LYS A 49 -15.73 -39.68 -3.22
CA LYS A 49 -15.84 -39.51 -1.77
C LYS A 49 -16.11 -38.05 -1.39
N ARG A 50 -16.56 -37.82 -0.15
CA ARG A 50 -16.83 -36.46 0.33
C ARG A 50 -15.53 -35.68 0.52
N ILE A 51 -15.58 -34.42 0.12
CA ILE A 51 -14.48 -33.47 0.25
C ILE A 51 -14.72 -32.63 1.51
N PHE A 52 -13.65 -32.36 2.24
CA PHE A 52 -13.68 -31.44 3.38
C PHE A 52 -12.49 -30.49 3.32
N ILE A 53 -12.66 -29.36 4.00
CA ILE A 53 -11.64 -28.33 4.12
C ILE A 53 -11.20 -28.15 5.56
N GLU A 54 -9.93 -27.80 5.75
CA GLU A 54 -9.35 -27.35 7.02
C GLU A 54 -8.90 -25.90 6.87
N ILE A 55 -9.29 -25.06 7.81
CA ILE A 55 -8.85 -23.66 7.88
C ILE A 55 -7.81 -23.55 8.97
N LYS A 56 -6.72 -22.83 8.67
CA LYS A 56 -5.65 -22.55 9.62
C LYS A 56 -6.23 -22.04 10.95
N ASP A 57 -5.71 -22.56 12.06
CA ASP A 57 -6.04 -22.15 13.44
C ASP A 57 -7.45 -22.48 13.95
N THR A 58 -8.32 -23.08 13.13
CA THR A 58 -9.68 -23.47 13.59
C THR A 58 -9.76 -24.87 14.19
N GLN A 59 -8.79 -25.75 13.88
CA GLN A 59 -8.80 -27.20 14.16
C GLN A 59 -10.11 -27.91 13.73
N LYS A 60 -10.95 -27.27 12.91
CA LYS A 60 -12.25 -27.76 12.47
C LYS A 60 -12.22 -28.09 10.99
N CYS A 61 -12.88 -29.19 10.65
CA CYS A 61 -13.12 -29.61 9.28
C CYS A 61 -14.53 -29.21 8.87
N TYR A 62 -14.70 -28.71 7.65
CA TYR A 62 -16.00 -28.39 7.07
C TYR A 62 -16.19 -29.18 5.78
N PHE A 63 -17.31 -29.88 5.67
CA PHE A 63 -17.67 -30.55 4.42
C PHE A 63 -18.11 -29.54 3.36
N VAL A 64 -17.74 -29.84 2.13
CA VAL A 64 -18.05 -29.03 0.96
C VAL A 64 -18.63 -29.91 -0.13
N LYS A 65 -19.53 -29.33 -0.92
CA LYS A 65 -20.05 -29.94 -2.14
C LYS A 65 -19.39 -29.29 -3.36
N VAL A 66 -19.19 -30.07 -4.42
CA VAL A 66 -18.71 -29.56 -5.70
C VAL A 66 -19.87 -28.82 -6.37
N LYS A 67 -19.75 -27.49 -6.47
CA LYS A 67 -20.73 -26.64 -7.17
C LYS A 67 -20.47 -26.62 -8.68
N PHE A 68 -19.19 -26.58 -9.04
CA PHE A 68 -18.70 -26.63 -10.42
C PHE A 68 -17.35 -27.36 -10.43
N CYS A 69 -17.09 -28.15 -11.47
CA CYS A 69 -15.80 -28.77 -11.73
C CYS A 69 -15.69 -28.98 -13.24
N SER A 70 -14.59 -28.55 -13.83
CA SER A 70 -14.33 -28.77 -15.26
C SER A 70 -14.28 -30.27 -15.59
N GLU A 71 -14.82 -30.64 -16.75
CA GLU A 71 -14.81 -32.03 -17.23
C GLU A 71 -13.41 -32.48 -17.67
N ASP A 72 -12.62 -31.57 -18.27
CA ASP A 72 -11.25 -31.83 -18.70
C ASP A 72 -10.29 -30.82 -18.07
N GLU A 73 -9.50 -31.29 -17.10
CA GLU A 73 -8.49 -30.51 -16.39
C GLU A 73 -7.37 -30.00 -17.32
N LYS A 74 -7.18 -30.63 -18.48
CA LYS A 74 -6.18 -30.17 -19.47
C LYS A 74 -6.65 -28.95 -20.26
N ILE A 75 -7.97 -28.78 -20.39
CA ILE A 75 -8.56 -27.61 -21.04
C ILE A 75 -8.73 -26.49 -20.02
N LEU A 76 -9.27 -26.83 -18.84
CA LEU A 76 -9.48 -25.87 -17.76
C LEU A 76 -9.40 -26.61 -16.43
N ASP A 77 -8.43 -26.26 -15.61
CA ASP A 77 -8.24 -26.88 -14.31
C ASP A 77 -8.91 -26.07 -13.18
N LEU A 78 -10.24 -25.90 -13.29
CA LEU A 78 -11.03 -25.08 -12.36
C LEU A 78 -12.14 -25.89 -11.69
N ALA A 79 -12.23 -25.78 -10.38
CA ALA A 79 -13.36 -26.25 -9.59
C ALA A 79 -13.77 -25.23 -8.52
N VAL A 80 -15.04 -25.32 -8.14
CA VAL A 80 -15.68 -24.43 -7.17
C VAL A 80 -16.43 -25.29 -6.17
N LEU A 81 -16.08 -25.09 -4.91
CA LEU A 81 -16.64 -25.79 -3.78
C LEU A 81 -17.53 -24.85 -2.98
N GLU A 82 -18.63 -25.36 -2.45
CA GLU A 82 -19.55 -24.62 -1.59
C GLU A 82 -19.66 -25.31 -0.23
N LEU A 83 -19.58 -24.54 0.85
CA LEU A 83 -19.80 -25.05 2.21
C LEU A 83 -21.18 -25.71 2.34
N GLU A 84 -21.21 -26.92 2.91
CA GLU A 84 -22.47 -27.60 3.25
C GLU A 84 -23.13 -26.99 4.49
N ASP A 85 -22.35 -26.56 5.49
CA ASP A 85 -22.90 -25.89 6.69
C ASP A 85 -23.36 -24.47 6.33
N THR A 86 -24.67 -24.26 6.29
CA THR A 86 -25.32 -22.98 5.94
C THR A 86 -25.10 -21.86 6.95
N ARG A 87 -24.59 -22.18 8.14
CA ARG A 87 -24.32 -21.20 9.20
C ARG A 87 -22.85 -20.79 9.30
N ALA A 88 -21.97 -21.53 8.65
CA ALA A 88 -20.54 -21.21 8.61
C ALA A 88 -20.25 -20.18 7.51
N GLU A 89 -19.52 -19.13 7.87
CA GLU A 89 -19.04 -18.08 6.96
C GLU A 89 -17.59 -17.74 7.31
N PHE A 90 -16.77 -17.47 6.31
CA PHE A 90 -15.34 -17.18 6.48
C PHE A 90 -14.90 -15.92 5.75
N SER A 91 -13.72 -15.42 6.12
CA SER A 91 -13.03 -14.38 5.37
C SER A 91 -12.71 -14.86 3.96
N TYR A 92 -12.73 -13.94 3.01
CA TYR A 92 -12.51 -14.21 1.59
C TYR A 92 -11.62 -13.14 0.97
N VAL A 93 -10.96 -13.49 -0.12
CA VAL A 93 -10.12 -12.58 -0.90
C VAL A 93 -10.92 -11.89 -2.00
N TYR A 94 -10.47 -10.70 -2.41
CA TYR A 94 -10.95 -10.04 -3.61
C TYR A 94 -10.13 -10.46 -4.82
N LEU A 95 -10.82 -10.66 -5.95
CA LEU A 95 -10.19 -10.97 -7.23
C LEU A 95 -10.03 -9.67 -8.05
N ASP A 96 -8.93 -9.54 -8.77
CA ASP A 96 -8.67 -8.46 -9.73
C ASP A 96 -8.14 -9.03 -11.03
N GLU A 97 -8.56 -8.45 -12.15
CA GLU A 97 -8.06 -8.79 -13.49
C GLU A 97 -6.81 -7.96 -13.85
N THR A 98 -6.48 -6.95 -13.03
CA THR A 98 -5.34 -6.05 -13.23
C THR A 98 -4.04 -6.70 -12.78
N ILE A 99 -3.10 -6.88 -13.71
CA ILE A 99 -1.74 -7.36 -13.44
C ILE A 99 -0.77 -6.85 -14.52
N ASN A 100 0.38 -6.35 -14.12
CA ASN A 100 1.43 -5.82 -15.01
C ASN A 100 2.68 -6.68 -14.92
N ILE A 101 3.37 -6.85 -16.05
CA ILE A 101 4.65 -7.57 -16.11
C ILE A 101 5.58 -7.06 -15.00
N GLU A 102 6.25 -8.00 -14.31
CA GLU A 102 7.11 -7.76 -13.14
C GLU A 102 6.40 -7.39 -11.82
N ASP A 103 5.06 -7.37 -11.77
CA ASP A 103 4.34 -7.31 -10.50
C ASP A 103 4.79 -8.45 -9.57
N GLN A 104 5.06 -8.09 -8.30
CA GLN A 104 5.41 -9.04 -7.25
C GLN A 104 4.17 -9.75 -6.73
N LEU A 105 4.27 -11.06 -6.59
CA LEU A 105 3.19 -11.96 -6.21
C LEU A 105 3.56 -12.76 -4.96
N ASP A 106 2.66 -12.76 -3.98
CA ASP A 106 2.72 -13.64 -2.82
C ASP A 106 1.68 -14.77 -2.96
N THR A 107 2.03 -15.98 -2.52
CA THR A 107 1.08 -17.09 -2.35
C THR A 107 1.12 -17.60 -0.91
N PHE A 108 0.01 -18.21 -0.48
CA PHE A 108 0.00 -19.11 0.66
C PHE A 108 -0.77 -20.38 0.29
N GLY A 109 -0.26 -21.53 0.72
CA GLY A 109 -0.85 -22.82 0.40
C GLY A 109 -0.33 -23.93 1.28
N TYR A 110 -0.75 -25.15 1.02
CA TYR A 110 -0.40 -26.33 1.77
C TYR A 110 0.44 -27.27 0.91
N PRO A 111 1.76 -27.04 0.75
CA PRO A 111 2.60 -27.99 0.02
C PRO A 111 2.82 -29.29 0.80
N ASP A 112 3.21 -30.34 0.08
CA ASP A 112 3.46 -31.69 0.57
C ASP A 112 4.41 -31.78 1.76
N ASN A 113 5.42 -30.90 1.81
CA ASN A 113 6.44 -30.87 2.85
C ASN A 113 6.14 -29.92 4.03
N TYR A 114 5.11 -29.07 3.95
CA TYR A 114 4.70 -28.18 5.04
C TYR A 114 3.20 -28.30 5.31
N PRO A 115 2.77 -29.27 6.13
CA PRO A 115 1.34 -29.53 6.39
C PRO A 115 0.59 -28.38 7.07
N THR A 116 1.32 -27.44 7.70
CA THR A 116 0.81 -26.21 8.34
C THR A 116 0.64 -25.04 7.35
N GLY A 117 1.03 -25.26 6.10
CA GLY A 117 1.08 -24.27 5.04
C GLY A 117 2.42 -23.54 4.97
N ASP A 118 2.71 -23.00 3.78
CA ASP A 118 3.94 -22.27 3.45
C ASP A 118 3.64 -21.07 2.53
N VAL A 119 4.54 -20.09 2.55
CA VAL A 119 4.49 -18.90 1.70
C VAL A 119 5.39 -19.13 0.49
N GLY A 120 5.01 -18.57 -0.66
CA GLY A 120 5.90 -18.49 -1.82
C GLY A 120 5.87 -17.09 -2.43
N ARG A 121 7.00 -16.67 -2.98
CA ARG A 121 7.15 -15.39 -3.67
C ARG A 121 7.53 -15.56 -5.12
N PHE A 122 6.89 -14.78 -5.98
CA PHE A 122 7.08 -14.83 -7.42
C PHE A 122 7.00 -13.45 -8.06
N ASP A 123 7.52 -13.34 -9.28
CA ASP A 123 7.31 -12.22 -10.18
C ASP A 123 6.45 -12.68 -11.35
N TYR A 124 5.47 -11.86 -11.74
CA TYR A 124 4.70 -12.09 -12.94
C TYR A 124 5.54 -11.88 -14.21
N VAL A 125 5.43 -12.80 -15.16
CA VAL A 125 6.20 -12.79 -16.41
C VAL A 125 5.33 -12.43 -17.62
N GLY A 126 4.05 -12.81 -17.61
CA GLY A 126 3.15 -12.64 -18.75
C GLY A 126 2.12 -13.78 -18.85
N VAL A 127 1.31 -13.77 -19.90
CA VAL A 127 0.37 -14.85 -20.23
C VAL A 127 0.99 -15.74 -21.30
N ASP A 128 0.78 -17.06 -21.23
CA ASP A 128 1.22 -17.98 -22.28
C ASP A 128 0.16 -18.22 -23.37
N GLY A 129 0.46 -19.11 -24.32
CA GLY A 129 -0.41 -19.40 -25.46
C GLY A 129 -1.75 -20.07 -25.09
N ASP A 130 -1.84 -20.64 -23.88
CA ASP A 130 -3.04 -21.30 -23.36
C ASP A 130 -3.83 -20.39 -22.41
N ASN A 131 -3.55 -19.08 -22.44
CA ASN A 131 -4.15 -18.07 -21.58
C ASN A 131 -3.89 -18.30 -20.08
N LEU A 132 -2.74 -18.88 -19.73
CA LEU A 132 -2.33 -19.08 -18.34
C LEU A 132 -1.32 -18.02 -17.89
N LEU A 133 -1.52 -17.51 -16.67
CA LEU A 133 -0.60 -16.61 -16.00
C LEU A 133 0.73 -17.34 -15.75
N LYS A 134 1.83 -16.81 -16.28
CA LYS A 134 3.20 -17.30 -16.06
C LYS A 134 3.91 -16.44 -15.03
N PHE A 135 4.57 -17.11 -14.08
CA PHE A 135 5.34 -16.46 -13.03
C PHE A 135 6.66 -17.20 -12.78
N LYS A 136 7.66 -16.50 -12.23
CA LYS A 136 9.01 -17.01 -11.88
C LYS A 136 9.33 -16.68 -10.41
N GLY A 137 10.22 -17.40 -9.76
CA GLY A 137 10.58 -17.13 -8.36
C GLY A 137 10.79 -18.41 -7.58
N ASP A 138 10.12 -18.55 -6.44
CA ASP A 138 10.21 -19.75 -5.61
C ASP A 138 9.80 -21.04 -6.37
N ARG A 139 10.04 -22.18 -5.74
CA ARG A 139 9.65 -23.48 -6.32
C ARG A 139 8.20 -23.80 -5.96
N VAL A 140 7.34 -23.98 -6.97
CA VAL A 140 5.99 -24.49 -6.76
C VAL A 140 6.04 -26.01 -6.54
N ARG A 141 5.61 -26.47 -5.36
CA ARG A 141 5.59 -27.89 -4.95
C ARG A 141 4.17 -28.49 -5.02
N PRO A 142 4.04 -29.82 -5.11
CA PRO A 142 2.75 -30.49 -4.96
C PRO A 142 2.02 -30.03 -3.69
N GLY A 143 0.72 -29.78 -3.79
CA GLY A 143 -0.11 -29.25 -2.69
C GLY A 143 -0.41 -27.74 -2.79
N LEU A 144 0.43 -26.97 -3.47
CA LEU A 144 0.15 -25.54 -3.79
C LEU A 144 -0.89 -25.37 -4.90
N SER A 145 -1.26 -26.44 -5.61
CA SER A 145 -2.34 -26.39 -6.59
C SER A 145 -3.64 -25.93 -5.93
N GLY A 146 -4.24 -24.90 -6.51
CA GLY A 146 -5.41 -24.21 -5.99
C GLY A 146 -5.11 -23.06 -5.03
N SER A 147 -3.83 -22.75 -4.76
CA SER A 147 -3.46 -21.57 -3.97
C SER A 147 -3.66 -20.25 -4.74
N PRO A 148 -4.04 -19.16 -4.06
CA PRO A 148 -4.16 -17.84 -4.67
C PRO A 148 -2.80 -17.17 -4.90
N LEU A 149 -2.67 -16.43 -6.00
CA LEU A 149 -1.59 -15.47 -6.23
C LEU A 149 -2.07 -14.05 -5.92
N LEU A 150 -1.61 -13.48 -4.81
CA LEU A 150 -1.86 -12.11 -4.38
C LEU A 150 -0.89 -11.16 -5.09
N ASN A 151 -1.40 -10.22 -5.88
CA ASN A 151 -0.60 -9.14 -6.44
C ASN A 151 -0.37 -8.08 -5.36
N LEU A 152 0.90 -7.80 -5.04
CA LEU A 152 1.27 -6.84 -3.99
C LEU A 152 0.98 -5.39 -4.39
N THR A 153 0.92 -5.08 -5.69
CA THR A 153 0.56 -3.76 -6.22
C THR A 153 -0.92 -3.46 -6.01
N THR A 154 -1.81 -4.43 -6.31
CA THR A 154 -3.27 -4.22 -6.23
C THR A 154 -3.87 -4.69 -4.90
N ASN A 155 -3.10 -5.42 -4.10
CA ASN A 155 -3.51 -6.12 -2.88
C ASN A 155 -4.75 -7.02 -3.10
N LYS A 156 -4.80 -7.69 -4.25
CA LYS A 156 -5.89 -8.59 -4.63
C LYS A 156 -5.34 -9.81 -5.35
N VAL A 157 -6.12 -10.88 -5.35
CA VAL A 157 -5.73 -12.11 -6.03
C VAL A 157 -5.88 -11.91 -7.53
N CYS A 158 -4.83 -12.22 -8.28
CA CYS A 158 -4.73 -12.08 -9.74
C CYS A 158 -4.72 -13.42 -10.47
N GLY A 159 -4.56 -14.54 -9.75
CA GLY A 159 -4.69 -15.87 -10.31
C GLY A 159 -4.69 -16.98 -9.26
N MET A 160 -4.88 -18.21 -9.73
CA MET A 160 -4.83 -19.43 -8.92
C MET A 160 -3.81 -20.41 -9.47
N VAL A 161 -2.87 -20.84 -8.64
CA VAL A 161 -1.78 -21.77 -9.00
C VAL A 161 -2.33 -23.12 -9.47
N ILE A 162 -1.81 -23.65 -10.59
CA ILE A 162 -2.24 -24.94 -11.16
C ILE A 162 -1.15 -26.00 -10.98
N ILE A 163 -0.01 -25.86 -11.69
CA ILE A 163 1.23 -26.65 -11.58
C ILE A 163 2.31 -26.12 -12.57
N THR A 164 3.55 -26.54 -12.35
CA THR A 164 4.82 -26.12 -12.97
C THR A 164 5.06 -26.57 -14.42
N LEU A 165 5.83 -25.75 -15.15
CA LEU A 165 6.65 -26.22 -16.27
C LEU A 165 7.73 -27.16 -15.71
N ASP A 166 7.60 -28.45 -16.00
CA ASP A 166 8.61 -29.51 -15.87
C ASP A 166 9.32 -29.68 -14.51
N ARG A 167 9.19 -30.87 -13.91
CA ARG A 167 9.66 -31.18 -12.54
C ARG A 167 11.17 -31.05 -12.34
N ASN A 168 11.94 -30.95 -13.43
CA ASN A 168 13.38 -31.09 -13.42
C ASN A 168 14.18 -29.78 -13.59
N GLN A 169 13.61 -28.64 -14.03
CA GLN A 169 14.46 -27.45 -14.33
C GLN A 169 13.86 -26.03 -14.13
N GLY A 170 12.59 -25.81 -13.76
CA GLY A 170 11.99 -24.46 -13.72
C GLY A 170 11.72 -23.86 -12.33
N LEU A 171 12.26 -22.66 -12.06
CA LEU A 171 11.74 -21.73 -11.02
C LEU A 171 10.40 -21.14 -11.51
N GLY A 172 9.38 -21.02 -10.64
CA GLY A 172 8.06 -20.48 -11.00
C GLY A 172 6.99 -21.51 -11.38
N GLY A 173 5.94 -21.07 -12.10
CA GLY A 173 4.78 -21.90 -12.40
C GLY A 173 3.75 -21.31 -13.37
N ARG A 174 2.55 -21.90 -13.38
CA ARG A 174 1.36 -21.43 -14.08
C ARG A 174 0.17 -21.26 -13.16
N ALA A 175 -0.68 -20.29 -13.49
CA ALA A 175 -1.91 -20.00 -12.78
C ALA A 175 -3.07 -19.71 -13.73
N ILE A 176 -4.29 -20.06 -13.32
CA ILE A 176 -5.52 -19.61 -13.97
C ILE A 176 -5.71 -18.12 -13.65
N LEU A 177 -5.99 -17.32 -14.67
CA LEU A 177 -6.32 -15.90 -14.50
C LEU A 177 -7.66 -15.73 -13.78
N THR A 178 -7.78 -14.68 -12.96
CA THR A 178 -9.06 -14.30 -12.36
C THR A 178 -10.14 -13.97 -13.37
N SER A 179 -9.78 -13.49 -14.57
CA SER A 179 -10.73 -13.30 -15.67
C SER A 179 -11.41 -14.61 -16.04
N THR A 180 -10.64 -15.70 -16.21
CA THR A 180 -11.15 -17.05 -16.44
C THR A 180 -12.02 -17.52 -15.26
N ILE A 181 -11.61 -17.26 -14.01
CA ILE A 181 -12.44 -17.59 -12.84
C ILE A 181 -13.79 -16.86 -12.92
N PHE A 182 -13.80 -15.57 -13.26
CA PHE A 182 -15.03 -14.78 -13.37
C PHE A 182 -15.95 -15.19 -14.51
N GLU A 183 -15.42 -15.71 -15.62
CA GLU A 183 -16.21 -16.24 -16.73
C GLU A 183 -17.09 -17.42 -16.27
N HIS A 184 -16.56 -18.26 -15.39
CA HIS A 184 -17.29 -19.40 -14.82
C HIS A 184 -18.05 -19.08 -13.53
N LEU A 185 -17.74 -17.94 -12.88
CA LEU A 185 -18.33 -17.50 -11.61
C LEU A 185 -18.81 -16.05 -11.65
N SER A 186 -19.72 -15.77 -12.58
CA SER A 186 -20.31 -14.43 -12.72
C SER A 186 -21.02 -13.94 -11.44
N GLU A 187 -21.52 -14.86 -10.59
CA GLU A 187 -22.09 -14.51 -9.29
C GLU A 187 -21.04 -13.98 -8.30
N VAL A 188 -19.79 -14.46 -8.38
CA VAL A 188 -18.69 -13.98 -7.54
C VAL A 188 -18.31 -12.57 -7.96
N ARG A 189 -18.24 -12.30 -9.28
CA ARG A 189 -18.04 -10.93 -9.80
C ARG A 189 -19.11 -9.99 -9.26
N SER A 190 -20.38 -10.39 -9.37
CA SER A 190 -21.52 -9.59 -8.89
C SER A 190 -21.49 -9.37 -7.38
N PHE A 191 -21.19 -10.42 -6.59
CA PHE A 191 -21.07 -10.35 -5.14
C PHE A 191 -19.93 -9.43 -4.72
N GLN A 192 -18.71 -9.65 -5.23
CA GLN A 192 -17.54 -8.87 -4.84
C GLN A 192 -17.66 -7.41 -5.28
N GLN A 193 -18.21 -7.12 -6.47
CA GLN A 193 -18.54 -5.75 -6.87
C GLN A 193 -19.56 -5.10 -5.92
N SER A 194 -20.58 -5.85 -5.48
CA SER A 194 -21.55 -5.33 -4.51
C SER A 194 -20.91 -5.03 -3.14
N CYS A 195 -19.92 -5.84 -2.72
CA CYS A 195 -19.14 -5.62 -1.50
C CYS A 195 -18.18 -4.44 -1.63
N TYR A 196 -17.52 -4.27 -2.80
CA TYR A 196 -16.68 -3.12 -3.11
C TYR A 196 -17.49 -1.82 -3.12
N GLN A 197 -18.71 -1.87 -3.65
CA GLN A 197 -19.68 -0.76 -3.58
C GLN A 197 -20.12 -0.45 -2.14
N LYS A 198 -19.91 -1.35 -1.17
CA LYS A 198 -20.19 -1.04 0.24
C LYS A 198 -19.15 -0.13 0.88
N VAL A 199 -17.93 -0.10 0.36
CA VAL A 199 -16.87 0.79 0.86
C VAL A 199 -16.94 2.09 0.07
N ASN A 200 -16.93 3.21 0.77
CA ASN A 200 -16.90 4.51 0.13
C ASN A 200 -15.51 4.72 -0.48
N PRO A 201 -15.38 5.00 -1.80
CA PRO A 201 -14.08 5.16 -2.44
C PRO A 201 -13.35 6.44 -1.99
N PHE A 202 -14.04 7.37 -1.32
CA PHE A 202 -13.48 8.63 -0.85
C PHE A 202 -12.95 8.49 0.59
N VAL A 203 -11.85 7.76 0.76
CA VAL A 203 -11.16 7.56 2.03
C VAL A 203 -9.64 7.70 1.82
N PRO A 204 -8.85 8.06 2.85
CA PRO A 204 -9.25 8.47 4.19
C PRO A 204 -9.81 9.91 4.24
N LEU A 205 -10.63 10.23 5.24
CA LEU A 205 -11.25 11.57 5.39
C LEU A 205 -10.34 12.60 6.06
N ASN A 206 -9.33 12.11 6.78
CA ASN A 206 -8.40 12.88 7.60
C ASN A 206 -7.05 12.18 7.62
N GLY A 207 -6.02 12.92 8.00
CA GLY A 207 -4.67 12.39 8.13
C GLY A 207 -3.93 12.33 6.79
N LYS A 208 -2.70 11.82 6.86
CA LYS A 208 -1.83 11.62 5.70
C LYS A 208 -2.21 10.34 4.96
N ILE A 209 -1.96 10.32 3.67
CA ILE A 209 -2.09 9.12 2.85
C ILE A 209 -0.81 8.30 3.03
N GLU A 210 -0.94 7.12 3.64
CA GLU A 210 0.19 6.20 3.88
C GLU A 210 0.61 5.46 2.61
N ASP A 211 -0.37 5.09 1.77
CA ASP A 211 -0.14 4.42 0.50
C ASP A 211 0.09 5.45 -0.62
N VAL A 212 1.32 5.50 -1.12
CA VAL A 212 1.76 6.48 -2.12
C VAL A 212 0.96 6.37 -3.41
N SER A 213 0.45 5.18 -3.77
CA SER A 213 -0.34 5.00 -4.99
C SER A 213 -1.72 5.65 -4.93
N LEU A 214 -2.16 6.09 -3.73
CA LEU A 214 -3.43 6.78 -3.53
C LEU A 214 -3.29 8.32 -3.59
N VAL A 215 -2.06 8.85 -3.73
CA VAL A 215 -1.85 10.29 -3.92
C VAL A 215 -2.18 10.66 -5.36
N PHE A 216 -2.97 11.72 -5.55
CA PHE A 216 -3.52 12.10 -6.84
C PHE A 216 -3.08 13.50 -7.28
N GLY A 217 -2.71 13.66 -8.56
CA GLY A 217 -2.60 14.97 -9.22
C GLY A 217 -1.50 15.87 -8.64
N ARG A 218 -0.35 15.27 -8.31
CA ARG A 218 0.80 15.97 -7.68
C ARG A 218 2.12 15.68 -8.39
N GLU A 219 2.08 15.19 -9.62
CA GLU A 219 3.25 14.75 -10.38
C GLU A 219 4.22 15.91 -10.63
N SER A 220 3.73 17.02 -11.18
CA SER A 220 4.55 18.22 -11.48
C SER A 220 5.23 18.80 -10.25
N ILE A 221 4.53 18.90 -9.12
CA ILE A 221 5.14 19.46 -7.90
C ILE A 221 6.17 18.50 -7.30
N ILE A 222 5.98 17.18 -7.44
CA ILE A 222 6.97 16.18 -7.00
C ILE A 222 8.24 16.32 -7.84
N GLU A 223 8.12 16.48 -9.16
CA GLU A 223 9.24 16.73 -10.07
C GLU A 223 10.00 18.00 -9.66
N ASP A 224 9.29 19.12 -9.48
CA ASP A 224 9.90 20.40 -9.07
C ASP A 224 10.66 20.27 -7.73
N ILE A 225 10.08 19.54 -6.76
CA ILE A 225 10.72 19.30 -5.47
C ILE A 225 12.04 18.53 -5.64
N PHE A 226 12.05 17.47 -6.45
CA PHE A 226 13.27 16.70 -6.66
C PHE A 226 14.33 17.49 -7.44
N ASP A 227 13.93 18.33 -8.39
CA ASP A 227 14.84 19.24 -9.08
C ASP A 227 15.53 20.20 -8.11
N ILE A 228 14.77 20.84 -7.21
CA ILE A 228 15.32 21.71 -6.17
C ILE A 228 16.28 20.95 -5.24
N LEU A 229 15.90 19.74 -4.81
CA LEU A 229 16.73 18.89 -3.97
C LEU A 229 18.02 18.46 -4.68
N ASN A 230 17.96 18.23 -5.99
CA ASN A 230 19.12 17.79 -6.78
C ASN A 230 20.14 18.91 -7.02
N VAL A 231 19.71 20.18 -7.07
CA VAL A 231 20.64 21.32 -7.25
C VAL A 231 21.33 21.82 -5.98
N GLY A 232 20.96 21.31 -4.81
CA GLY A 232 21.66 21.66 -3.56
C GLY A 232 20.81 22.35 -2.50
N SER A 233 19.57 22.70 -2.82
CA SER A 233 18.69 23.44 -1.91
C SER A 233 17.70 22.53 -1.20
N GLY A 234 17.31 22.89 0.02
CA GLY A 234 16.16 22.32 0.71
C GLY A 234 14.85 22.87 0.15
N VAL A 235 13.74 22.29 0.57
CA VAL A 235 12.39 22.69 0.14
C VAL A 235 11.52 22.97 1.34
N ALA A 236 10.68 24.00 1.25
CA ALA A 236 9.63 24.28 2.20
C ALA A 236 8.28 24.25 1.48
N LEU A 237 7.48 23.23 1.76
CA LEU A 237 6.13 23.05 1.24
C LEU A 237 5.16 23.94 2.03
N ILE A 238 4.67 25.00 1.39
CA ILE A 238 3.78 26.00 2.00
C ILE A 238 2.35 25.76 1.53
N GLY A 239 1.38 25.80 2.44
CA GLY A 239 -0.04 25.79 2.05
C GLY A 239 -0.97 25.53 3.22
N GLU A 240 -2.28 25.71 3.01
CA GLU A 240 -3.26 25.51 4.08
C GLU A 240 -3.35 24.06 4.60
N SER A 241 -4.04 23.87 5.73
CA SER A 241 -4.33 22.52 6.24
C SER A 241 -5.20 21.75 5.24
N GLY A 242 -4.93 20.45 5.08
CA GLY A 242 -5.68 19.59 4.16
C GLY A 242 -5.23 19.66 2.69
N MET A 243 -4.18 20.44 2.38
CA MET A 243 -3.62 20.55 1.01
C MET A 243 -2.80 19.34 0.54
N GLY A 244 -2.53 18.38 1.42
CA GLY A 244 -1.80 17.15 1.09
C GLY A 244 -0.29 17.20 1.37
N LYS A 245 0.20 18.20 2.12
CA LYS A 245 1.64 18.36 2.44
C LYS A 245 2.24 17.13 3.11
N SER A 246 1.58 16.58 4.13
CA SER A 246 2.04 15.37 4.83
C SER A 246 2.03 14.14 3.91
N SER A 247 1.07 14.03 3.00
CA SER A 247 1.04 12.98 1.97
C SER A 247 2.18 13.16 0.96
N LEU A 248 2.50 14.39 0.55
CA LEU A 248 3.65 14.71 -0.30
C LEU A 248 4.98 14.37 0.37
N LEU A 249 5.15 14.70 1.65
CA LEU A 249 6.33 14.28 2.42
C LEU A 249 6.50 12.76 2.41
N ASN A 250 5.40 12.01 2.53
CA ASN A 250 5.44 10.56 2.45
C ASN A 250 5.86 10.07 1.05
N VAL A 251 5.33 10.68 -0.03
CA VAL A 251 5.76 10.37 -1.41
C VAL A 251 7.25 10.60 -1.59
N ILE A 252 7.74 11.77 -1.17
CA ILE A 252 9.17 12.14 -1.24
C ILE A 252 10.02 11.13 -0.47
N LYS A 253 9.57 10.72 0.72
CA LYS A 253 10.26 9.71 1.54
C LYS A 253 10.50 8.41 0.77
N TYR A 254 9.48 7.91 0.07
CA TYR A 254 9.55 6.66 -0.68
C TYR A 254 10.31 6.80 -2.01
N GLN A 255 10.18 7.95 -2.68
CA GLN A 255 10.77 8.17 -4.00
C GLN A 255 12.21 8.72 -3.96
N CYS A 256 12.70 9.13 -2.79
CA CYS A 256 14.02 9.77 -2.69
C CYS A 256 15.18 8.87 -3.12
N GLU A 257 15.08 7.55 -2.94
CA GLU A 257 16.15 6.61 -3.34
C GLU A 257 16.32 6.54 -4.87
N SER A 258 15.24 6.71 -5.63
CA SER A 258 15.25 6.64 -7.09
C SER A 258 15.39 7.99 -7.79
N ASN A 259 15.04 9.10 -7.12
CA ASN A 259 14.98 10.43 -7.75
C ASN A 259 16.09 11.40 -7.29
N LEU A 260 16.81 11.10 -6.20
CA LEU A 260 17.95 11.92 -5.79
C LEU A 260 19.24 11.48 -6.48
N ASN A 261 19.92 12.43 -7.13
CA ASN A 261 21.24 12.24 -7.74
C ASN A 261 22.30 11.81 -6.73
N SER A 262 22.15 12.25 -5.48
CA SER A 262 22.99 11.86 -4.35
C SER A 262 22.12 11.16 -3.31
N PRO A 263 22.27 9.84 -3.12
CA PRO A 263 21.46 9.08 -2.18
C PRO A 263 21.53 9.67 -0.76
N ARG A 264 20.36 9.84 -0.16
CA ARG A 264 20.19 10.37 1.19
C ARG A 264 19.22 9.47 1.95
N LYS A 265 19.58 9.07 3.17
CA LYS A 265 18.70 8.31 4.06
C LYS A 265 17.54 9.22 4.50
N PRO A 266 16.27 8.87 4.23
CA PRO A 266 15.16 9.70 4.64
C PRO A 266 14.86 9.54 6.14
N ILE A 267 14.71 10.66 6.83
CA ILE A 267 14.34 10.77 8.24
C ILE A 267 13.06 11.61 8.31
N TYR A 268 12.01 11.13 8.98
CA TYR A 268 10.71 11.80 9.01
C TYR A 268 10.34 12.14 10.45
N LEU A 269 10.27 13.43 10.78
CA LEU A 269 9.87 13.93 12.08
C LEU A 269 8.53 14.64 11.98
N ASP A 270 7.57 14.17 12.76
CA ASP A 270 6.25 14.79 12.90
C ASP A 270 6.26 15.68 14.15
N PHE A 271 6.19 17.00 13.95
CA PHE A 271 6.16 17.95 15.05
C PHE A 271 4.93 17.78 15.94
N GLY A 272 3.85 17.16 15.45
CA GLY A 272 2.70 16.78 16.28
C GLY A 272 3.08 15.94 17.51
N ASN A 273 4.23 15.25 17.47
CA ASN A 273 4.75 14.42 18.55
C ASN A 273 5.97 15.03 19.26
N ILE A 274 6.39 16.26 18.91
CA ILE A 274 7.58 16.91 19.46
C ILE A 274 7.13 18.06 20.36
N ILE A 275 7.35 17.91 21.67
CA ILE A 275 6.91 18.89 22.67
C ILE A 275 8.10 19.74 23.13
N THR A 276 9.28 19.12 23.29
CA THR A 276 10.50 19.71 23.82
C THR A 276 11.67 19.58 22.85
N GLY A 277 12.71 20.40 23.03
CA GLY A 277 13.96 20.23 22.28
C GLY A 277 14.60 18.84 22.46
N ASN A 278 14.39 18.19 23.62
CA ASN A 278 14.88 16.82 23.83
C ASN A 278 14.13 15.81 22.96
N ASP A 279 12.80 15.95 22.82
CA ASP A 279 12.00 15.12 21.89
C ASP A 279 12.55 15.22 20.46
N PHE A 280 12.94 16.43 20.03
CA PHE A 280 13.52 16.65 18.72
C PHE A 280 14.85 15.90 18.56
N TYR A 281 15.81 16.11 19.45
CA TYR A 281 17.14 15.49 19.34
C TYR A 281 17.08 13.97 19.47
N TYR A 282 16.29 13.47 20.42
CA TYR A 282 16.08 12.04 20.61
C TYR A 282 15.41 11.41 19.39
N GLY A 283 14.34 12.03 18.87
CA GLY A 283 13.63 11.59 17.68
C GLY A 283 14.54 11.52 16.45
N LEU A 284 15.36 12.55 16.24
CA LEU A 284 16.35 12.58 15.16
C LEU A 284 17.39 11.46 15.30
N CYS A 285 18.05 11.37 16.46
CA CYS A 285 19.10 10.37 16.70
C CYS A 285 18.58 8.94 16.57
N SER A 286 17.41 8.66 17.18
CA SER A 286 16.76 7.35 17.13
C SER A 286 16.47 6.90 15.70
N GLN A 287 15.93 7.77 14.85
CA GLN A 287 15.67 7.43 13.44
C GLN A 287 16.95 7.27 12.61
N VAL A 288 17.98 8.05 12.91
CA VAL A 288 19.29 7.89 12.25
C VAL A 288 19.95 6.57 12.67
N GLY A 289 19.67 6.07 13.87
CA GLY A 289 20.32 4.90 14.48
C GLY A 289 21.52 5.27 15.37
N ILE A 290 21.57 6.52 15.83
CA ILE A 290 22.56 7.01 16.80
C ILE A 290 22.07 6.65 18.20
N ASN A 291 22.91 5.98 18.98
CA ASN A 291 22.58 5.68 20.37
C ASN A 291 22.53 6.97 21.19
N CYS A 292 21.37 7.28 21.76
CA CYS A 292 21.13 8.51 22.51
C CYS A 292 20.27 8.24 23.75
N ASP A 293 20.61 8.90 24.85
CA ASP A 293 19.77 8.98 26.05
C ASP A 293 18.72 10.08 25.85
N TYR A 294 17.47 9.82 26.25
CA TYR A 294 16.41 10.81 26.18
C TYR A 294 16.63 11.97 27.17
N ASP A 295 17.12 11.67 28.39
CA ASP A 295 17.32 12.69 29.42
C ASP A 295 18.55 13.57 29.11
N ASN A 296 19.49 13.04 28.33
CA ASN A 296 20.69 13.74 27.88
C ASN A 296 21.01 13.45 26.40
N PRO A 297 20.21 14.00 25.46
CA PRO A 297 20.35 13.68 24.05
C PRO A 297 21.57 14.37 23.44
N LEU A 298 22.14 13.73 22.41
CA LEU A 298 23.26 14.30 21.65
C LEU A 298 22.81 15.59 20.95
N LYS A 299 23.49 16.70 21.20
CA LYS A 299 23.16 18.04 20.69
C LYS A 299 24.42 18.88 20.48
N GLY A 300 24.32 20.00 19.76
CA GLY A 300 25.46 20.88 19.50
C GLY A 300 26.59 20.18 18.72
N VAL A 301 27.84 20.57 18.95
CA VAL A 301 29.02 20.09 18.19
C VAL A 301 29.11 18.55 18.10
N PRO A 302 28.94 17.76 19.18
CA PRO A 302 28.98 16.30 19.09
C PRO A 302 27.95 15.71 18.12
N LEU A 303 26.73 16.27 18.09
CA LEU A 303 25.71 15.84 17.13
C LEU A 303 26.10 16.23 15.70
N GLU A 304 26.67 17.41 15.51
CA GLU A 304 27.10 17.82 14.18
C GLU A 304 28.20 16.90 13.62
N GLU A 305 29.19 16.55 14.43
CA GLU A 305 30.27 15.63 14.05
C GLU A 305 29.75 14.24 13.67
N GLU A 306 28.77 13.73 14.43
CA GLU A 306 28.18 12.43 14.15
C GLU A 306 27.31 12.48 12.88
N LEU A 307 26.45 13.50 12.74
CA LEU A 307 25.58 13.64 11.57
C LEU A 307 26.36 13.87 10.26
N ARG A 308 27.56 14.47 10.31
CA ARG A 308 28.46 14.62 9.15
C ARG A 308 28.89 13.29 8.52
N ARG A 309 28.76 12.17 9.23
CA ARG A 309 29.04 10.82 8.72
C ARG A 309 27.92 10.29 7.82
N TYR A 310 26.78 10.96 7.80
CA TYR A 310 25.60 10.56 7.07
C TYR A 310 25.25 11.57 5.97
N ARG A 311 24.47 11.10 5.01
CA ARG A 311 23.73 11.94 4.07
C ARG A 311 22.26 11.73 4.32
N LEU A 312 21.61 12.70 4.93
CA LEU A 312 20.21 12.59 5.36
C LEU A 312 19.32 13.52 4.55
N LEU A 313 18.09 13.06 4.32
CA LEU A 313 16.97 13.87 3.88
C LEU A 313 16.01 13.97 5.07
N LEU A 314 15.99 15.13 5.73
CA LEU A 314 15.19 15.38 6.92
C LEU A 314 13.85 16.00 6.51
N LEU A 315 12.80 15.20 6.60
CA LEU A 315 11.41 15.56 6.34
C LEU A 315 10.78 16.02 7.66
N LEU A 316 10.39 17.29 7.72
CA LEU A 316 9.82 17.94 8.88
C LEU A 316 8.33 18.24 8.63
N ASP A 317 7.43 17.57 9.34
CA ASP A 317 5.99 17.70 9.15
C ASP A 317 5.30 18.45 10.29
N GLY A 318 4.25 19.19 9.97
CA GLY A 318 3.37 19.78 10.98
C GLY A 318 3.86 21.09 11.60
N LEU A 319 4.75 21.84 10.94
CA LEU A 319 5.13 23.17 11.45
C LEU A 319 3.94 24.14 11.40
N ARG A 320 3.61 24.69 12.57
CA ARG A 320 2.54 25.66 12.79
C ARG A 320 2.98 26.71 13.80
N ARG A 321 2.42 27.92 13.70
CA ARG A 321 2.78 29.10 14.51
C ARG A 321 2.65 28.89 16.01
N ASP A 322 1.69 28.08 16.45
CA ASP A 322 1.43 27.71 17.84
C ASP A 322 2.44 26.69 18.41
N MET A 323 3.23 26.05 17.56
CA MET A 323 4.22 25.01 17.93
C MET A 323 5.67 25.55 17.97
N VAL A 324 5.85 26.85 17.79
CA VAL A 324 7.16 27.52 17.70
C VAL A 324 7.87 27.63 19.06
N TRP A 325 7.23 27.23 20.17
CA TRP A 325 7.76 27.44 21.52
C TRP A 325 7.93 26.12 22.29
N GLU A 326 9.13 25.96 22.87
CA GLU A 326 9.74 24.79 23.57
C GLU A 326 10.28 23.61 22.72
N GLY A 327 9.56 23.16 21.69
CA GLY A 327 9.96 21.99 20.88
C GLY A 327 11.01 22.26 19.80
N PHE A 328 10.94 23.42 19.16
CA PHE A 328 11.75 23.78 17.99
C PHE A 328 12.38 25.15 18.15
N THR A 329 13.31 25.25 19.10
CA THR A 329 13.94 26.49 19.56
C THR A 329 15.00 27.04 18.58
N ASN A 330 15.39 28.31 18.74
CA ASN A 330 16.46 28.93 17.92
C ASN A 330 17.76 28.11 17.87
N PRO A 331 18.28 27.52 18.97
CA PRO A 331 19.42 26.61 18.91
C PRO A 331 19.23 25.41 17.97
N VAL A 332 18.05 24.77 18.00
CA VAL A 332 17.73 23.65 17.11
C VAL A 332 17.75 24.11 15.65
N ARG A 333 17.08 25.24 15.36
CA ARG A 333 17.00 25.81 14.01
C ARG A 333 18.39 26.17 13.45
N ASN A 334 19.22 26.82 14.27
CA ASN A 334 20.59 27.18 13.88
C ASN A 334 21.47 25.95 13.64
N GLN A 335 21.32 24.91 14.45
CA GLN A 335 22.03 23.65 14.25
C GLN A 335 21.63 22.96 12.94
N LEU A 336 20.33 22.93 12.62
CA LEU A 336 19.85 22.41 11.33
C LEU A 336 20.37 23.24 10.16
N ARG A 337 20.35 24.58 10.28
CA ARG A 337 20.93 25.48 9.28
C ARG A 337 22.40 25.17 9.03
N SER A 338 23.20 25.06 10.09
CA SER A 338 24.64 24.73 10.02
C SER A 338 24.90 23.45 9.21
N LEU A 339 24.12 22.40 9.46
CA LEU A 339 24.24 21.11 8.80
C LEU A 339 23.67 21.06 7.37
N ALA A 340 22.81 22.02 6.99
CA ALA A 340 22.21 22.09 5.67
C ALA A 340 22.98 23.02 4.71
N ASN A 341 23.74 23.99 5.23
CA ASN A 341 24.33 25.08 4.44
C ASN A 341 25.67 24.74 3.75
N THR A 342 26.06 23.46 3.64
CA THR A 342 27.40 23.04 3.13
C THR A 342 27.36 22.57 1.65
N GLY A 343 26.53 23.20 0.81
CA GLY A 343 26.44 22.89 -0.63
C GLY A 343 25.87 21.50 -0.95
N LEU A 344 26.25 20.93 -2.10
CA LEU A 344 25.73 19.64 -2.59
C LEU A 344 25.97 18.48 -1.59
N ASP A 345 27.11 18.51 -0.90
CA ASP A 345 27.55 17.49 0.05
C ASP A 345 27.09 17.74 1.49
N ALA A 346 26.17 18.71 1.70
CA ALA A 346 25.64 19.00 3.02
C ALA A 346 25.10 17.71 3.72
N PRO A 347 25.47 17.46 4.99
CA PRO A 347 24.99 16.30 5.74
C PRO A 347 23.47 16.20 5.76
N LEU A 348 22.79 17.35 5.90
CA LEU A 348 21.34 17.43 5.87
C LEU A 348 20.85 18.06 4.58
N ARG A 349 19.77 17.49 4.05
CA ARG A 349 18.86 18.20 3.15
C ARG A 349 17.48 18.26 3.76
N LEU A 350 16.87 19.43 3.78
CA LEU A 350 15.61 19.66 4.48
C LEU A 350 14.43 19.64 3.50
N VAL A 351 13.34 18.99 3.89
CA VAL A 351 12.01 19.21 3.30
C VAL A 351 11.05 19.54 4.44
N ILE A 352 10.45 20.71 4.41
CA ILE A 352 9.70 21.27 5.53
C ILE A 352 8.25 21.48 5.11
N ALA A 353 7.27 20.85 5.76
CA ALA A 353 5.87 21.15 5.55
C ALA A 353 5.38 22.19 6.57
N ALA A 354 4.96 23.35 6.07
CA ALA A 354 4.54 24.49 6.86
C ALA A 354 3.17 25.00 6.38
N ASN A 355 2.40 25.60 7.29
CA ASN A 355 1.08 26.14 6.95
C ASN A 355 1.12 27.56 6.37
N ARG A 356 2.27 28.24 6.45
CA ARG A 356 2.54 29.61 6.00
C ARG A 356 4.04 29.73 5.71
N SER A 357 4.44 30.83 5.08
CA SER A 357 5.85 31.14 4.83
C SER A 357 6.69 31.01 6.10
N LEU A 358 7.93 30.51 5.95
CA LEU A 358 8.87 30.34 7.04
C LEU A 358 9.28 31.69 7.65
N ASP A 359 9.27 32.77 6.87
CA ASP A 359 9.53 34.12 7.39
C ASP A 359 8.44 34.57 8.38
N GLU A 360 7.17 34.24 8.10
CA GLU A 360 6.07 34.52 9.02
C GLU A 360 6.13 33.63 10.28
N LEU A 361 6.51 32.36 10.10
CA LEU A 361 6.58 31.39 11.20
C LEU A 361 7.73 31.69 12.15
N PHE A 362 8.86 32.18 11.64
CA PHE A 362 10.07 32.44 12.40
C PHE A 362 10.37 33.94 12.54
N ALA A 363 9.34 34.78 12.59
CA ALA A 363 9.47 36.21 12.84
C ALA A 363 10.15 36.57 14.18
N ASP A 364 10.31 35.58 15.09
CA ASP A 364 11.09 35.68 16.33
C ASP A 364 12.62 35.63 16.10
N SER A 365 13.07 35.30 14.90
CA SER A 365 14.47 35.22 14.51
C SER A 365 14.99 36.60 14.07
N ALA A 366 16.11 37.03 14.66
CA ALA A 366 16.72 38.31 14.33
C ALA A 366 17.30 38.24 12.89
N GLY A 367 16.55 38.76 11.92
CA GLY A 367 16.99 38.86 10.51
C GLY A 367 16.22 38.01 9.49
N GLY A 368 15.07 37.43 9.85
CA GLY A 368 14.25 36.60 8.94
C GLY A 368 14.35 35.11 9.24
N SER A 369 13.83 34.26 8.36
CA SER A 369 13.80 32.81 8.56
C SER A 369 15.21 32.24 8.78
N PRO A 370 15.42 31.36 9.78
CA PRO A 370 16.68 30.63 9.94
C PRO A 370 16.97 29.67 8.79
N PHE A 371 16.01 29.44 7.90
CA PHE A 371 16.18 28.64 6.69
C PHE A 371 16.22 29.49 5.42
N ASP A 372 16.34 30.82 5.55
CA ASP A 372 16.58 31.71 4.41
C ASP A 372 17.87 31.31 3.68
N ASN A 373 17.82 31.26 2.34
CA ASN A 373 18.86 30.71 1.47
C ASN A 373 19.25 29.23 1.72
N VAL A 374 18.51 28.50 2.57
CA VAL A 374 18.68 27.05 2.78
C VAL A 374 17.53 26.27 2.17
N CYS A 375 16.30 26.76 2.32
CA CYS A 375 15.10 26.16 1.73
C CYS A 375 14.46 27.12 0.73
N LEU A 376 14.04 26.60 -0.42
CA LEU A 376 13.14 27.31 -1.33
C LEU A 376 11.70 27.00 -0.96
N GLU A 377 10.86 28.03 -0.87
CA GLU A 377 9.42 27.87 -0.61
C GLU A 377 8.71 27.45 -1.91
N VAL A 378 7.96 26.36 -1.83
CA VAL A 378 7.10 25.84 -2.89
C VAL A 378 5.66 25.89 -2.38
N GLU A 379 4.84 26.72 -3.02
CA GLU A 379 3.44 26.85 -2.66
C GLU A 379 2.62 25.68 -3.22
N ILE A 380 1.80 25.07 -2.36
CA ILE A 380 0.89 24.00 -2.73
C ILE A 380 -0.46 24.62 -3.02
N GLU A 381 -0.66 24.86 -4.31
CA GLU A 381 -1.88 25.45 -4.82
C GLU A 381 -3.11 24.54 -4.60
N PRO A 382 -4.29 25.14 -4.38
CA PRO A 382 -5.57 24.48 -4.51
C PRO A 382 -5.71 23.76 -5.85
N TRP A 383 -6.39 22.62 -5.87
CA TRP A 383 -6.73 21.96 -7.12
C TRP A 383 -7.66 22.82 -7.95
N ASP A 384 -7.33 22.94 -9.24
CA ASP A 384 -8.23 23.52 -10.21
C ASP A 384 -9.42 22.58 -10.51
N GLU A 385 -10.40 23.12 -11.24
CA GLU A 385 -11.59 22.37 -11.62
C GLU A 385 -11.27 21.10 -12.41
N THR A 386 -10.23 21.11 -13.26
CA THR A 386 -9.85 19.97 -14.08
C THR A 386 -9.36 18.81 -13.19
N ILE A 387 -8.49 19.11 -12.23
CA ILE A 387 -7.96 18.12 -11.27
C ILE A 387 -9.10 17.58 -10.41
N ILE A 388 -9.99 18.43 -9.91
CA ILE A 388 -11.16 18.02 -9.11
C ILE A 388 -12.05 17.04 -9.89
N ARG A 389 -12.37 17.36 -11.15
CA ARG A 389 -13.21 16.50 -12.00
C ARG A 389 -12.54 15.15 -12.26
N ASN A 390 -11.25 15.15 -12.57
CA ASN A 390 -10.48 13.93 -12.80
C ASN A 390 -10.42 13.07 -11.52
N PHE A 391 -10.22 13.70 -10.37
CA PHE A 391 -10.22 13.04 -9.06
C PHE A 391 -11.56 12.33 -8.79
N ILE A 392 -12.68 13.04 -8.93
CA ILE A 392 -14.02 12.46 -8.72
C ILE A 392 -14.25 11.29 -9.69
N SER A 393 -13.93 11.48 -10.98
CA SER A 393 -14.09 10.46 -12.01
C SER A 393 -13.28 9.19 -11.69
N HIS A 394 -12.01 9.37 -11.31
CA HIS A 394 -11.11 8.28 -10.94
C HIS A 394 -11.66 7.45 -9.79
N HIS A 395 -12.08 8.10 -8.70
CA HIS A 395 -12.63 7.41 -7.52
C HIS A 395 -13.99 6.75 -7.78
N LEU A 396 -14.78 7.25 -8.74
CA LEU A 396 -16.10 6.68 -9.08
C LEU A 396 -16.05 5.62 -10.18
N ALA A 397 -14.93 5.48 -10.91
CA ALA A 397 -14.81 4.64 -12.11
C ALA A 397 -15.32 3.20 -11.90
N ASN A 398 -14.98 2.61 -10.75
CA ASN A 398 -15.33 1.23 -10.40
C ASN A 398 -16.62 1.09 -9.57
N THR A 399 -17.40 2.16 -9.46
CA THR A 399 -18.66 2.19 -8.71
C THR A 399 -19.86 2.27 -9.67
N ARG A 400 -21.07 1.98 -9.18
CA ARG A 400 -22.33 2.24 -9.92
C ARG A 400 -22.86 3.66 -9.73
N ILE A 401 -22.28 4.42 -8.80
CA ILE A 401 -22.71 5.78 -8.48
C ILE A 401 -22.04 6.75 -9.45
N ARG A 402 -22.81 7.72 -9.93
CA ARG A 402 -22.32 8.84 -10.74
C ARG A 402 -22.81 10.13 -10.11
N PHE A 403 -21.93 11.10 -9.97
CA PHE A 403 -22.31 12.45 -9.56
C PHE A 403 -22.81 13.22 -10.78
N SER A 404 -23.90 13.98 -10.60
CA SER A 404 -24.39 14.88 -11.64
C SER A 404 -23.47 16.09 -11.80
N GLU A 405 -23.63 16.86 -12.87
CA GLU A 405 -22.88 18.12 -13.03
C GLU A 405 -23.15 19.11 -11.89
N SER A 406 -24.38 19.15 -11.36
CA SER A 406 -24.70 19.97 -10.21
C SER A 406 -23.97 19.52 -8.95
N ASP A 407 -23.81 18.21 -8.76
CA ASP A 407 -23.09 17.62 -7.63
C ASP A 407 -21.61 17.98 -7.68
N ILE A 408 -21.00 17.88 -8.87
CA ILE A 408 -19.60 18.22 -9.10
C ILE A 408 -19.37 19.72 -8.89
N GLN A 409 -20.26 20.57 -9.40
CA GLN A 409 -20.17 22.02 -9.20
C GLN A 409 -20.26 22.40 -7.71
N GLU A 410 -21.17 21.78 -6.95
CA GLU A 410 -21.24 21.98 -5.51
C GLU A 410 -19.94 21.52 -4.82
N ALA A 411 -19.36 20.40 -5.26
CA ALA A 411 -18.09 19.91 -4.72
C ALA A 411 -16.94 20.89 -4.96
N ILE A 412 -16.85 21.49 -6.15
CA ILE A 412 -15.86 22.51 -6.51
C ILE A 412 -16.03 23.73 -5.60
N GLU A 413 -17.25 24.26 -5.50
CA GLU A 413 -17.55 25.46 -4.70
C GLU A 413 -17.27 25.26 -3.20
N LYS A 414 -17.67 24.11 -2.65
CA LYS A 414 -17.51 23.81 -1.21
C LYS A 414 -16.07 23.47 -0.83
N SER A 415 -15.33 22.81 -1.72
CA SER A 415 -13.94 22.44 -1.46
C SER A 415 -12.98 23.61 -1.68
N GLN A 416 -13.30 24.52 -2.60
CA GLN A 416 -12.39 25.59 -3.04
C GLN A 416 -11.00 25.03 -3.44
N GLY A 417 -10.98 23.85 -4.07
CA GLY A 417 -9.74 23.17 -4.46
C GLY A 417 -8.97 22.50 -3.32
N ASN A 418 -9.45 22.53 -2.07
CA ASN A 418 -8.81 21.84 -0.96
C ASN A 418 -9.10 20.32 -1.04
N PRO A 419 -8.07 19.45 -1.22
CA PRO A 419 -8.25 18.01 -1.41
C PRO A 419 -8.98 17.33 -0.24
N GLN A 420 -8.66 17.68 1.01
CA GLN A 420 -9.32 17.09 2.18
C GLN A 420 -10.80 17.46 2.23
N LYS A 421 -11.14 18.75 2.02
CA LYS A 421 -12.54 19.18 1.99
C LYS A 421 -13.31 18.48 0.85
N LEU A 422 -12.68 18.36 -0.32
CA LEU A 422 -13.27 17.65 -1.46
C LEU A 422 -13.54 16.18 -1.13
N MET A 423 -12.55 15.48 -0.57
CA MET A 423 -12.69 14.07 -0.14
C MET A 423 -13.85 13.90 0.84
N GLN A 424 -13.93 14.76 1.86
CA GLN A 424 -15.02 14.73 2.85
C GLN A 424 -16.39 15.02 2.25
N PHE A 425 -16.46 15.93 1.29
CA PHE A 425 -17.69 16.26 0.59
C PHE A 425 -18.14 15.08 -0.28
N CYS A 426 -17.27 14.57 -1.14
CA CYS A 426 -17.54 13.42 -1.99
C CYS A 426 -17.93 12.18 -1.19
N TYR A 427 -17.29 11.94 -0.04
CA TYR A 427 -17.69 10.87 0.87
C TYR A 427 -19.15 11.00 1.33
N LYS A 428 -19.57 12.20 1.75
CA LYS A 428 -20.96 12.45 2.17
C LYS A 428 -21.94 12.30 1.00
N MET A 429 -21.59 12.78 -0.18
CA MET A 429 -22.41 12.64 -1.38
C MET A 429 -22.58 11.17 -1.77
N TYR A 430 -21.48 10.42 -1.87
CA TYR A 430 -21.50 8.99 -2.19
C TYR A 430 -22.39 8.20 -1.22
N ARG A 431 -22.41 8.57 0.07
CA ARG A 431 -23.31 7.96 1.06
C ARG A 431 -24.79 8.29 0.85
N ARG A 432 -25.12 9.46 0.29
CA ARG A 432 -26.51 9.87 -0.01
C ARG A 432 -27.03 9.25 -1.30
N SER A 433 -26.14 9.03 -2.26
CA SER A 433 -26.44 8.44 -3.57
C SER A 433 -26.46 6.92 -3.58
N ARG A 434 -26.21 6.28 -2.43
CA ARG A 434 -26.26 4.84 -2.18
C ARG A 434 -27.58 4.48 -1.50
#